data_AF-A0A371WQJ5-F1
#
_entry.id   AF-A0A371WQJ5-F1
#
_cell.length_a   1.000
_cell.length_b   1.000
_cell.length_c   1.000
_cell.angle_alpha   90.00
_cell.angle_beta   90.00
_cell.angle_gamma   90.00
#
_symmetry.space_group_name_H-M   'P 1'
#
loop_
_entity.id
_entity.type
_entity.pdbx_description
1 polymer ?
#
loop_
_entity_poly.entity_id
_entity_poly.type
_entity_poly.pdbx_seq_one_letter_code
_entity_poly.pdbx_strand_id
1 'polypeptide(L)'
;MNSDEGPRHSEAIDDHARPLTIAEIANFVRAQREANGWSQETLAEISRLNVRTIQRVEDGQPSSVDTRRALASAFGFSDIDFFSKPMPVPDEVTIRKLVEECRRLQTEREHLQEQLISLSKQAEASQAMLNIVAARDIRWLHVVRTTLVPKQPGRVPFHNATEIALRGYHCSMRHKPILDRVTWSLLAYSEGGLHRGYHAGLIFTGSHFAPGVTIAHRVKGAPTNGAPDASNIWQQPNICFGDYLELAASTEVDGPVSWRRMEFCVRSPEGYISDWVDFSYTFDDEKLHADMQRLCSVGETLLNDGQAAAAVEPLRRSWIISRALFGWGSDEYVRHEAIWKRALEQAALDKLRFREGVDLRVVAGPHEGKSGKVIRIFPHHFHAYLISAGSEEIQAADEQVEAI
;
A
#
# COMPACT_ATOMS: atom_id res chain seq x y z
N MET A 1 31.51 -8.07 28.47
CA MET A 1 31.41 -7.30 29.72
C MET A 1 30.61 -6.05 29.43
N ASN A 2 29.33 -6.11 29.78
CA ASN A 2 28.46 -5.00 30.21
C ASN A 2 27.07 -5.61 30.31
N SER A 3 26.86 -6.24 31.46
CA SER A 3 25.57 -6.70 31.97
C SER A 3 24.80 -5.44 32.37
N ASP A 4 23.89 -5.01 31.53
CA ASP A 4 22.90 -3.99 31.87
C ASP A 4 21.84 -4.68 32.74
N GLU A 5 22.11 -4.76 34.04
CA GLU A 5 21.11 -5.15 35.05
C GLU A 5 20.05 -4.03 35.08
N GLY A 6 18.94 -4.25 34.38
CA GLY A 6 17.73 -3.46 34.56
C GLY A 6 17.35 -3.39 36.05
N PRO A 7 16.74 -2.29 36.51
CA PRO A 7 16.52 -2.04 37.93
C PRO A 7 15.72 -3.20 38.53
N ARG A 8 16.27 -3.82 39.59
CA ARG A 8 15.60 -4.83 40.41
C ARG A 8 14.38 -4.20 41.07
N HIS A 9 13.26 -4.18 40.35
CA HIS A 9 12.00 -3.58 40.79
C HIS A 9 11.28 -4.38 41.90
N SER A 10 11.82 -5.53 42.33
CA SER A 10 11.09 -6.45 43.22
C SER A 10 11.36 -6.31 44.71
N GLU A 11 12.33 -5.51 45.17
CA GLU A 11 12.70 -5.45 46.60
C GLU A 11 12.07 -4.29 47.39
N ALA A 12 11.47 -3.28 46.75
CA ALA A 12 10.95 -2.09 47.43
C ALA A 12 9.43 -2.10 47.73
N ILE A 13 8.67 -3.07 47.20
CA ILE A 13 7.19 -3.07 47.26
C ILE A 13 6.68 -3.74 48.56
N ASP A 14 7.50 -4.56 49.23
CA ASP A 14 7.06 -5.42 50.33
C ASP A 14 7.02 -4.74 51.71
N ASP A 15 7.61 -3.54 51.87
CA ASP A 15 7.80 -2.89 53.18
C ASP A 15 6.52 -2.21 53.75
N HIS A 16 5.44 -2.16 52.98
CA HIS A 16 4.18 -1.47 53.36
C HIS A 16 2.92 -2.33 53.19
N ALA A 17 3.06 -3.66 53.21
CA ALA A 17 1.92 -4.57 53.13
C ALA A 17 1.03 -4.45 54.38
N ARG A 18 -0.19 -3.92 54.22
CA ARG A 18 -1.19 -3.86 55.29
C ARG A 18 -2.59 -4.26 54.81
N PRO A 19 -3.47 -4.75 55.71
CA PRO A 19 -4.87 -4.95 55.36
C PRO A 19 -5.50 -3.63 54.90
N LEU A 20 -6.38 -3.73 53.90
CA LEU A 20 -7.20 -2.59 53.49
C LEU A 20 -8.13 -2.19 54.62
N THR A 21 -8.30 -0.88 54.81
CA THR A 21 -9.32 -0.34 55.70
C THR A 21 -10.71 -0.56 55.12
N ILE A 22 -11.74 -0.52 55.96
CA ILE A 22 -13.14 -0.71 55.52
C ILE A 22 -13.53 0.37 54.49
N ALA A 23 -13.03 1.60 54.65
CA ALA A 23 -13.26 2.69 53.71
C ALA A 23 -12.58 2.45 52.35
N GLU A 24 -11.36 1.91 52.34
CA GLU A 24 -10.65 1.57 51.10
C GLU A 24 -11.35 0.44 50.35
N ILE A 25 -11.84 -0.59 51.08
CA ILE A 25 -12.64 -1.66 50.47
C ILE A 25 -13.93 -1.10 49.88
N ALA A 26 -14.62 -0.22 50.61
CA ALA A 26 -15.85 0.42 50.13
C ALA A 26 -15.63 1.23 48.84
N ASN A 27 -14.58 2.06 48.82
CA ASN A 27 -14.21 2.86 47.66
C ASN A 27 -13.81 1.98 46.47
N PHE A 28 -13.05 0.92 46.73
CA PHE A 28 -12.64 -0.02 45.69
C PHE A 28 -13.85 -0.75 45.07
N VAL A 29 -14.74 -1.28 45.90
CA VAL A 29 -15.96 -1.98 45.45
C VAL A 29 -16.83 -1.06 44.61
N ARG A 30 -17.04 0.19 45.05
CA ARG A 30 -17.79 1.20 44.30
C ARG A 30 -17.14 1.53 42.96
N ALA A 31 -15.82 1.81 42.97
CA ALA A 31 -15.08 2.16 41.76
C ALA A 31 -15.11 1.02 40.73
N GLN A 32 -14.93 -0.23 41.18
CA GLN A 32 -14.95 -1.39 40.28
C GLN A 32 -16.35 -1.67 39.72
N ARG A 33 -17.39 -1.48 40.54
CA ARG A 33 -18.79 -1.58 40.09
C ARG A 33 -19.07 -0.57 38.97
N GLU A 34 -18.64 0.68 39.15
CA GLU A 34 -18.84 1.76 38.18
C GLU A 34 -18.02 1.54 36.90
N ALA A 35 -16.77 1.10 37.03
CA ALA A 35 -15.90 0.78 35.88
C ALA A 35 -16.48 -0.34 35.01
N ASN A 36 -17.18 -1.31 35.63
CA ASN A 36 -17.87 -2.39 34.92
C ASN A 36 -19.29 -2.00 34.43
N GLY A 37 -19.75 -0.77 34.70
CA GLY A 37 -21.10 -0.31 34.33
C GLY A 37 -22.24 -1.02 35.07
N TRP A 38 -21.98 -1.57 36.27
CA TRP A 38 -22.96 -2.36 37.02
C TRP A 38 -23.82 -1.49 37.97
N SER A 39 -25.10 -1.81 38.08
CA SER A 39 -25.93 -1.29 39.17
C SER A 39 -25.64 -2.06 40.48
N GLN A 40 -26.10 -1.53 41.63
CA GLN A 40 -25.95 -2.22 42.91
C GLN A 40 -26.73 -3.56 42.91
N GLU A 41 -27.86 -3.61 42.20
CA GLU A 41 -28.66 -4.81 41.99
C GLU A 41 -27.89 -5.84 41.15
N THR A 42 -27.25 -5.41 40.06
CA THR A 42 -26.42 -6.29 39.22
C THR A 42 -25.25 -6.88 40.01
N LEU A 43 -24.53 -6.07 40.79
CA LEU A 43 -23.44 -6.58 41.62
C LEU A 43 -23.96 -7.55 42.69
N ALA A 44 -25.12 -7.29 43.28
CA ALA A 44 -25.76 -8.17 44.26
C ALA A 44 -26.08 -9.54 43.63
N GLU A 45 -26.63 -9.56 42.42
CA GLU A 45 -26.95 -10.77 41.68
C GLU A 45 -25.69 -11.59 41.36
N ILE A 46 -24.66 -10.94 40.78
CA ILE A 46 -23.39 -11.60 40.41
C ILE A 46 -22.68 -12.18 41.65
N SER A 47 -22.65 -11.43 42.74
CA SER A 47 -22.02 -11.86 44.00
C SER A 47 -22.89 -12.80 44.83
N ARG A 48 -24.14 -13.05 44.43
CA ARG A 48 -25.15 -13.80 45.21
C ARG A 48 -25.35 -13.22 46.62
N LEU A 49 -25.24 -11.91 46.75
CA LEU A 49 -25.50 -11.16 47.97
C LEU A 49 -26.83 -10.40 47.86
N ASN A 50 -27.34 -9.91 48.99
CA ASN A 50 -28.48 -9.00 48.95
C ASN A 50 -28.01 -7.59 48.55
N VAL A 51 -28.82 -6.86 47.79
CA VAL A 51 -28.60 -5.44 47.44
C VAL A 51 -28.29 -4.59 48.68
N ARG A 52 -28.97 -4.84 49.81
CA ARG A 52 -28.70 -4.15 51.08
C ARG A 52 -27.31 -4.44 51.62
N THR A 53 -26.75 -5.61 51.35
CA THR A 53 -25.38 -5.96 51.72
C THR A 53 -24.38 -5.18 50.86
N ILE A 54 -24.65 -5.02 49.56
CA ILE A 54 -23.81 -4.21 48.65
C ILE A 54 -23.80 -2.75 49.10
N GLN A 55 -24.98 -2.16 49.31
CA GLN A 55 -25.11 -0.79 49.82
C GLN A 55 -24.33 -0.59 51.12
N ARG A 56 -24.50 -1.51 52.07
CA ARG A 56 -23.83 -1.45 53.37
C ARG A 56 -22.30 -1.54 53.23
N VAL A 57 -21.79 -2.37 52.30
CA VAL A 57 -20.35 -2.44 51.99
C VAL A 57 -19.86 -1.14 51.37
N GLU A 58 -20.57 -0.58 50.39
CA GLU A 58 -20.22 0.69 49.75
C GLU A 58 -20.33 1.89 50.71
N ASP A 59 -21.18 1.81 51.73
CA ASP A 59 -21.33 2.81 52.80
C ASP A 59 -20.23 2.70 53.88
N GLY A 60 -19.23 1.83 53.68
CA GLY A 60 -18.09 1.71 54.59
C GLY A 60 -18.40 1.00 55.90
N GLN A 61 -19.43 0.15 55.94
CA GLN A 61 -19.76 -0.65 57.12
C GLN A 61 -19.01 -2.00 57.13
N PRO A 62 -18.73 -2.57 58.32
CA PRO A 62 -18.05 -3.87 58.42
C PRO A 62 -18.80 -5.00 57.70
N SER A 63 -18.07 -5.77 56.91
CA SER A 63 -18.57 -6.95 56.17
C SER A 63 -17.91 -8.24 56.68
N SER A 64 -18.60 -9.37 56.50
CA SER A 64 -18.02 -10.68 56.84
C SER A 64 -16.95 -11.10 55.83
N VAL A 65 -16.08 -12.04 56.22
CA VAL A 65 -15.09 -12.65 55.32
C VAL A 65 -15.79 -13.28 54.10
N ASP A 66 -16.91 -13.96 54.31
CA ASP A 66 -17.67 -14.58 53.22
C ASP A 66 -18.25 -13.53 52.25
N THR A 67 -18.69 -12.38 52.76
CA THR A 67 -19.12 -11.24 51.92
C THR A 67 -17.97 -10.75 51.05
N ARG A 68 -16.77 -10.60 51.62
CA ARG A 68 -15.58 -10.16 50.89
C ARG A 68 -15.12 -11.18 49.83
N ARG A 69 -15.20 -12.47 50.13
CA ARG A 69 -14.91 -13.55 49.17
C ARG A 69 -15.89 -13.58 48.01
N ALA A 70 -17.18 -13.42 48.30
CA ALA A 70 -18.22 -13.33 47.28
C ALA A 70 -18.00 -12.15 46.33
N LEU A 71 -17.60 -10.99 46.87
CA LEU A 71 -17.22 -9.82 46.07
C LEU A 71 -15.95 -10.04 45.26
N ALA A 72 -14.90 -10.64 45.85
CA ALA A 72 -13.66 -10.94 45.14
C ALA A 72 -13.92 -11.88 43.94
N SER A 73 -14.73 -12.92 44.15
CA SER A 73 -15.14 -13.83 43.09
C SER A 73 -16.00 -13.14 42.03
N ALA A 74 -16.90 -12.23 42.42
CA ALA A 74 -17.76 -11.49 41.49
C ALA A 74 -16.96 -10.57 40.56
N PHE A 75 -15.86 -9.99 41.05
CA PHE A 75 -14.94 -9.18 40.25
C PHE A 75 -13.90 -10.02 39.48
N GLY A 76 -13.95 -11.35 39.57
CA GLY A 76 -13.07 -12.24 38.83
C GLY A 76 -11.65 -12.36 39.39
N PHE A 77 -11.42 -12.00 40.65
CA PHE A 77 -10.11 -12.21 41.28
C PHE A 77 -9.84 -13.71 41.47
N SER A 78 -8.64 -14.15 41.09
CA SER A 78 -8.19 -15.54 41.27
C SER A 78 -8.00 -15.93 42.74
N ASP A 79 -7.69 -14.93 43.58
CA ASP A 79 -7.58 -15.08 45.02
C ASP A 79 -8.85 -14.56 45.70
N ILE A 80 -9.66 -15.47 46.24
CA ILE A 80 -10.91 -15.12 46.92
C ILE A 80 -10.69 -14.35 48.22
N ASP A 81 -9.49 -14.44 48.82
CA ASP A 81 -9.12 -13.72 50.05
C ASP A 81 -8.47 -12.35 49.77
N PHE A 82 -8.55 -11.86 48.53
CA PHE A 82 -7.98 -10.58 48.07
C PHE A 82 -8.21 -9.40 49.02
N PHE A 83 -9.44 -9.20 49.50
CA PHE A 83 -9.78 -8.10 50.41
C PHE A 83 -9.43 -8.34 51.88
N SER A 84 -8.96 -9.54 52.24
CA SER A 84 -8.63 -9.91 53.63
C SER A 84 -7.13 -10.01 53.87
N LYS A 85 -6.31 -10.15 52.82
CA LYS A 85 -4.85 -10.23 52.94
C LYS A 85 -4.20 -8.84 53.02
N PRO A 86 -3.03 -8.73 53.69
CA PRO A 86 -2.20 -7.54 53.56
C PRO A 86 -1.84 -7.31 52.10
N MET A 87 -2.05 -6.09 51.63
CA MET A 87 -1.70 -5.67 50.29
C MET A 87 -0.68 -4.54 50.34
N PRO A 88 0.25 -4.46 49.37
CA PRO A 88 1.15 -3.34 49.27
C PRO A 88 0.35 -2.09 48.94
N VAL A 89 0.11 -1.26 49.95
CA VAL A 89 -0.53 0.05 49.79
C VAL A 89 0.59 1.09 49.74
N PRO A 90 0.74 1.84 48.62
CA PRO A 90 1.76 2.88 48.52
C PRO A 90 1.63 3.89 49.66
N ASP A 91 2.77 4.35 50.20
CA ASP A 91 2.78 5.37 51.23
C ASP A 91 2.28 6.72 50.68
N GLU A 92 1.94 7.65 51.58
CA GLU A 92 1.36 8.95 51.18
C GLU A 92 2.31 9.76 50.29
N VAL A 93 3.62 9.60 50.48
CA VAL A 93 4.65 10.25 49.65
C VAL A 93 4.63 9.70 48.23
N THR A 94 4.52 8.38 48.07
CA THR A 94 4.42 7.71 46.78
C THR A 94 3.10 8.04 46.08
N ILE A 95 1.99 8.05 46.81
CA ILE A 95 0.68 8.48 46.25
C ILE A 95 0.78 9.91 45.70
N ARG A 96 1.38 10.85 46.45
CA ARG A 96 1.57 12.23 46.00
C ARG A 96 2.42 12.32 44.73
N LYS A 97 3.51 11.55 44.65
CA LYS A 97 4.36 11.48 43.44
C LYS A 97 3.60 10.95 42.24
N LEU A 98 2.85 9.86 42.40
CA LEU A 98 2.05 9.25 41.33
C LEU A 98 0.94 10.19 40.84
N VAL A 99 0.27 10.89 41.75
CA VAL A 99 -0.76 11.88 41.39
C VAL A 99 -0.15 13.04 40.59
N GLU A 100 1.01 13.54 41.00
CA GLU A 100 1.70 14.62 40.28
C GLU A 100 2.20 14.16 38.91
N GLU A 101 2.71 12.92 38.80
CA GLU A 101 3.12 12.33 37.54
C GLU A 101 1.93 12.12 36.59
N CYS A 102 0.81 11.61 37.08
CA CYS A 102 -0.43 11.49 36.31
C CYS A 102 -0.91 12.85 35.79
N ARG A 103 -0.85 13.89 36.64
CA ARG A 103 -1.21 15.26 36.23
C ARG A 103 -0.27 15.77 35.13
N ARG A 104 1.04 15.56 35.27
CA ARG A 104 2.04 15.93 34.24
C ARG A 104 1.74 15.22 32.91
N LEU A 105 1.53 13.92 32.95
CA LEU A 105 1.23 13.12 31.74
C LEU A 105 -0.09 13.56 31.08
N GLN A 106 -1.10 13.94 31.86
CA GLN A 106 -2.35 14.50 31.32
C GLN A 106 -2.09 15.81 30.57
N THR A 107 -1.34 16.74 31.17
CA THR A 107 -1.01 18.02 30.50
C THR A 107 -0.17 17.83 29.24
N GLU A 108 0.77 16.87 29.25
CA GLU A 108 1.57 16.53 28.07
C GLU A 108 0.69 15.93 26.97
N ARG A 109 -0.25 15.03 27.33
CA ARG A 109 -1.19 14.44 26.37
C ARG A 109 -2.07 15.51 25.72
N GLU A 110 -2.60 16.45 26.50
CA GLU A 110 -3.41 17.56 25.99
C GLU A 110 -2.59 18.43 25.03
N HIS A 111 -1.35 18.77 25.39
CA HIS A 111 -0.46 19.54 24.52
C HIS A 111 -0.16 18.82 23.20
N LEU A 112 0.14 17.52 23.24
CA LEU A 112 0.36 16.71 22.04
C LEU A 112 -0.89 16.61 21.17
N GLN A 113 -2.08 16.53 21.77
CA GLN A 113 -3.35 16.55 21.04
C GLN A 113 -3.57 17.88 20.33
N GLU A 114 -3.26 19.01 20.97
CA GLU A 114 -3.31 20.34 20.34
C GLU A 114 -2.32 20.46 19.18
N GLN A 115 -1.09 19.96 19.35
CA GLN A 115 -0.09 19.95 18.28
C GLN A 115 -0.54 19.12 17.07
N LEU A 116 -1.13 17.93 17.29
CA LEU A 116 -1.67 17.09 16.23
C LEU A 116 -2.78 17.80 15.43
N ILE A 117 -3.72 18.46 16.13
CA ILE A 117 -4.78 19.22 15.49
C ILE A 117 -4.20 20.37 14.65
N SER A 118 -3.20 21.08 15.17
CA SER A 118 -2.52 22.15 14.44
C SER A 118 -1.83 21.62 13.18
N LEU A 119 -1.07 20.53 13.29
CA LEU A 119 -0.39 19.90 12.15
C LEU A 119 -1.38 19.38 11.09
N SER A 120 -2.50 18.78 11.50
CA SER A 120 -3.57 18.34 10.58
C SER A 120 -4.12 19.52 9.78
N LYS A 121 -4.43 20.64 10.44
CA LYS A 121 -4.90 21.87 9.79
C LYS A 121 -3.86 22.45 8.81
N GLN A 122 -2.58 22.42 9.16
CA GLN A 122 -1.50 22.86 8.27
C GLN A 122 -1.36 21.94 7.05
N ALA A 123 -1.49 20.62 7.23
CA ALA A 123 -1.45 19.65 6.14
C ALA A 123 -2.63 19.82 5.18
N GLU A 124 -3.85 19.99 5.70
CA GLU A 124 -5.06 20.28 4.91
C GLU A 124 -4.92 21.58 4.11
N ALA A 125 -4.43 22.65 4.75
CA ALA A 125 -4.17 23.93 4.08
C ALA A 125 -3.12 23.80 2.97
N SER A 126 -2.04 23.05 3.23
CA SER A 126 -0.99 22.79 2.24
C SER A 126 -1.51 21.97 1.06
N GLN A 127 -2.32 20.94 1.32
CA GLN A 127 -2.96 20.13 0.29
C GLN A 127 -3.93 20.96 -0.56
N ALA A 128 -4.74 21.82 0.07
CA ALA A 128 -5.62 22.73 -0.64
C ALA A 128 -4.83 23.71 -1.53
N MET A 129 -3.71 24.24 -1.03
CA MET A 129 -2.84 25.12 -1.80
C MET A 129 -2.19 24.39 -2.98
N LEU A 130 -1.69 23.17 -2.79
CA LEU A 130 -1.18 22.32 -3.87
C LEU A 130 -2.26 22.03 -4.92
N ASN A 131 -3.49 21.75 -4.50
CA ASN A 131 -4.62 21.55 -5.41
C ASN A 131 -4.96 22.82 -6.19
N ILE A 132 -4.91 24.00 -5.56
CA ILE A 132 -5.13 25.30 -6.23
C ILE A 132 -4.01 25.59 -7.22
N VAL A 133 -2.74 25.36 -6.84
CA VAL A 133 -1.58 25.56 -7.72
C VAL A 133 -1.65 24.58 -8.89
N ALA A 134 -1.91 23.30 -8.65
CA ALA A 134 -2.09 22.30 -9.69
C ALA A 134 -3.27 22.65 -10.62
N ALA A 135 -4.40 23.12 -10.08
CA ALA A 135 -5.53 23.56 -10.91
C ALA A 135 -5.21 24.83 -11.72
N ARG A 136 -4.44 25.76 -11.14
CA ARG A 136 -3.98 26.98 -11.82
C ARG A 136 -2.96 26.65 -12.91
N ASP A 137 -2.07 25.70 -12.67
CA ASP A 137 -1.14 25.15 -13.65
C ASP A 137 -1.88 24.39 -14.74
N ILE A 138 -2.87 23.56 -14.42
CA ILE A 138 -3.70 22.88 -15.44
C ILE A 138 -4.45 23.90 -16.30
N ARG A 139 -5.01 24.95 -15.70
CA ARG A 139 -5.77 25.98 -16.43
C ARG A 139 -4.86 26.90 -17.23
N TRP A 140 -3.70 27.26 -16.70
CA TRP A 140 -2.67 28.02 -17.40
C TRP A 140 -2.02 27.19 -18.51
N LEU A 141 -1.68 25.92 -18.26
CA LEU A 141 -1.23 24.97 -19.28
C LEU A 141 -2.31 24.74 -20.34
N HIS A 142 -3.59 24.74 -19.98
CA HIS A 142 -4.69 24.66 -20.95
C HIS A 142 -4.77 25.92 -21.81
N VAL A 143 -4.70 27.11 -21.22
CA VAL A 143 -4.65 28.40 -21.96
C VAL A 143 -3.41 28.44 -22.85
N VAL A 144 -2.23 28.14 -22.32
CA VAL A 144 -0.99 28.02 -23.08
C VAL A 144 -1.17 27.03 -24.22
N ARG A 145 -1.65 25.81 -23.97
CA ARG A 145 -1.87 24.76 -24.99
C ARG A 145 -2.90 25.12 -26.07
N THR A 146 -3.91 25.92 -25.74
CA THR A 146 -5.01 26.25 -26.66
C THR A 146 -4.85 27.58 -27.38
N THR A 147 -4.12 28.54 -26.80
CA THR A 147 -3.99 29.91 -27.35
C THR A 147 -2.56 30.34 -27.64
N LEU A 148 -1.55 29.84 -26.93
CA LEU A 148 -0.16 30.31 -27.07
C LEU A 148 0.79 29.27 -27.67
N VAL A 149 0.46 27.99 -27.59
CA VAL A 149 1.17 26.89 -28.24
C VAL A 149 0.62 26.79 -29.66
N PRO A 150 1.44 27.03 -30.71
CA PRO A 150 1.01 26.73 -32.06
C PRO A 150 0.58 25.26 -32.09
N LYS A 151 -0.59 24.96 -32.68
CA LYS A 151 -1.13 23.59 -32.80
C LYS A 151 0.04 22.65 -33.02
N GLN A 152 0.30 21.76 -32.05
CA GLN A 152 1.49 20.90 -32.10
C GLN A 152 1.59 20.35 -33.53
N PRO A 153 2.72 20.54 -34.24
CA PRO A 153 2.96 19.73 -35.42
C PRO A 153 2.91 18.30 -34.87
N GLY A 154 1.89 17.54 -35.30
CA GLY A 154 1.51 16.29 -34.65
C GLY A 154 2.75 15.42 -34.48
N ARG A 155 3.01 14.94 -33.24
CA ARG A 155 4.22 14.19 -32.84
C ARG A 155 5.35 14.40 -33.85
N VAL A 156 6.04 15.55 -33.81
CA VAL A 156 7.28 15.63 -34.57
C VAL A 156 8.15 14.53 -33.99
N PRO A 157 8.49 13.46 -34.74
CA PRO A 157 9.62 12.64 -34.34
C PRO A 157 10.77 13.63 -34.17
N PHE A 158 11.76 13.36 -33.33
CA PHE A 158 13.06 14.03 -33.49
C PHE A 158 13.67 13.56 -34.83
N HIS A 159 13.08 14.04 -35.90
CA HIS A 159 13.61 14.22 -37.22
C HIS A 159 14.17 15.62 -37.13
N ASN A 160 15.46 15.75 -36.88
CA ASN A 160 16.15 17.01 -37.09
C ASN A 160 15.91 17.35 -38.57
N ALA A 161 14.87 18.13 -38.88
CA ALA A 161 14.40 18.37 -40.24
C ALA A 161 15.51 18.99 -41.10
N THR A 162 16.37 19.77 -40.46
CA THR A 162 17.61 20.34 -41.00
C THR A 162 18.60 19.25 -41.41
N GLU A 163 18.70 18.16 -40.64
CA GLU A 163 19.61 17.05 -40.93
C GLU A 163 19.07 16.05 -41.94
N ILE A 164 17.76 15.84 -41.97
CA ILE A 164 17.09 15.10 -43.06
C ILE A 164 17.31 15.82 -44.40
N ALA A 165 17.25 17.15 -44.38
CA ALA A 165 17.54 17.99 -45.54
C ALA A 165 19.03 18.01 -45.91
N LEU A 166 19.95 18.06 -44.93
CA LEU A 166 21.40 18.07 -45.15
C LEU A 166 21.97 16.72 -45.62
N ARG A 167 21.49 15.62 -45.04
CA ARG A 167 21.97 14.27 -45.38
C ARG A 167 21.33 13.69 -46.64
N GLY A 168 20.37 14.41 -47.24
CA GLY A 168 19.71 14.00 -48.48
C GLY A 168 19.29 12.54 -48.40
N TYR A 169 18.30 12.22 -47.54
CA TYR A 169 17.72 10.87 -47.49
C TYR A 169 17.05 10.57 -48.83
N HIS A 170 17.85 10.13 -49.80
CA HIS A 170 17.39 9.42 -50.97
C HIS A 170 16.96 8.05 -50.46
N CYS A 171 15.65 7.86 -50.30
CA CYS A 171 14.98 6.56 -50.13
C CYS A 171 15.20 5.63 -51.35
N SER A 172 16.45 5.43 -51.79
CA SER A 172 16.81 4.54 -52.89
C SER A 172 17.60 3.33 -52.41
N MET A 173 18.11 3.31 -51.18
CA MET A 173 18.89 2.19 -50.66
C MET A 173 17.99 1.20 -49.92
N ARG A 174 17.49 0.20 -50.65
CA ARG A 174 16.71 -0.96 -50.16
C ARG A 174 17.61 -1.95 -49.40
N HIS A 175 18.25 -1.50 -48.32
CA HIS A 175 19.08 -2.39 -47.51
C HIS A 175 18.27 -2.95 -46.35
N LYS A 176 18.47 -4.25 -46.07
CA LYS A 176 17.98 -4.87 -44.84
C LYS A 176 18.59 -4.10 -43.66
N PRO A 177 17.79 -3.61 -42.70
CA PRO A 177 18.34 -2.92 -41.54
C PRO A 177 19.16 -3.89 -40.70
N ILE A 178 20.28 -3.42 -40.18
CA ILE A 178 21.15 -4.18 -39.28
C ILE A 178 20.97 -3.61 -37.89
N LEU A 179 20.57 -4.44 -36.94
CA LEU A 179 20.54 -4.08 -35.53
C LEU A 179 21.78 -4.74 -34.89
N ASP A 180 22.65 -3.95 -34.26
CA ASP A 180 23.88 -4.46 -33.66
C ASP A 180 23.73 -4.63 -32.15
N ARG A 181 23.06 -3.67 -31.49
CA ARG A 181 22.94 -3.65 -30.04
C ARG A 181 21.68 -2.97 -29.58
N VAL A 182 21.06 -3.53 -28.54
CA VAL A 182 20.00 -2.88 -27.76
C VAL A 182 20.43 -2.80 -26.31
N THR A 183 20.34 -1.63 -25.71
CA THR A 183 20.69 -1.41 -24.30
C THR A 183 19.72 -0.41 -23.66
N TRP A 184 19.89 -0.10 -22.37
CA TRP A 184 19.13 0.92 -21.66
C TRP A 184 20.08 1.97 -21.11
N SER A 185 19.66 3.24 -21.11
CA SER A 185 20.44 4.34 -20.56
C SER A 185 19.55 5.38 -19.89
N LEU A 186 20.11 6.07 -18.90
CA LEU A 186 19.59 7.35 -18.42
C LEU A 186 19.89 8.42 -19.46
N LEU A 187 18.95 9.34 -19.64
CA LEU A 187 18.98 10.37 -20.67
C LEU A 187 18.70 11.73 -20.06
N ALA A 188 19.38 12.76 -20.59
CA ALA A 188 19.10 14.13 -20.22
C ALA A 188 17.69 14.52 -20.71
N TYR A 189 16.89 15.16 -19.85
CA TYR A 189 15.53 15.58 -20.22
C TYR A 189 15.49 16.57 -21.39
N SER A 190 16.57 17.33 -21.55
CA SER A 190 16.79 18.27 -22.63
C SER A 190 18.16 18.04 -23.26
N GLU A 191 18.26 18.16 -24.57
CA GLU A 191 19.51 18.12 -25.31
C GLU A 191 19.47 19.16 -26.43
N GLY A 192 20.56 19.93 -26.60
CA GLY A 192 20.64 20.95 -27.65
C GLY A 192 19.55 22.03 -27.57
N GLY A 193 18.99 22.29 -26.37
CA GLY A 193 17.89 23.24 -26.16
C GLY A 193 16.49 22.70 -26.50
N LEU A 194 16.36 21.42 -26.81
CA LEU A 194 15.09 20.75 -27.12
C LEU A 194 14.72 19.75 -26.02
N HIS A 195 13.42 19.67 -25.69
CA HIS A 195 12.89 18.75 -24.68
C HIS A 195 12.66 17.35 -25.27
N ARG A 196 13.17 16.31 -24.60
CA ARG A 196 12.94 14.90 -24.95
C ARG A 196 11.62 14.35 -24.41
N GLY A 197 11.23 14.78 -23.22
CA GLY A 197 9.97 14.37 -22.56
C GLY A 197 10.07 13.08 -21.73
N TYR A 198 11.25 12.46 -21.62
CA TYR A 198 11.52 11.31 -20.77
C TYR A 198 13.00 11.29 -20.35
N HIS A 199 13.32 10.50 -19.31
CA HIS A 199 14.62 10.51 -18.62
C HIS A 199 15.40 9.19 -18.75
N ALA A 200 14.81 8.19 -19.41
CA ALA A 200 15.45 6.92 -19.67
C ALA A 200 14.90 6.34 -20.97
N GLY A 201 15.72 5.56 -21.67
CA GLY A 201 15.32 4.97 -22.94
C GLY A 201 16.05 3.68 -23.24
N LEU A 202 15.39 2.84 -24.04
CA LEU A 202 16.05 1.78 -24.79
C LEU A 202 16.79 2.41 -25.97
N ILE A 203 18.07 2.08 -26.07
CA ILE A 203 18.97 2.59 -27.09
C ILE A 203 19.27 1.47 -28.07
N PHE A 204 19.00 1.72 -29.34
CA PHE A 204 19.24 0.81 -30.43
C PHE A 204 20.34 1.41 -31.30
N THR A 205 21.41 0.67 -31.51
CA THR A 205 22.49 1.04 -32.44
C THR A 205 22.61 -0.02 -33.52
N GLY A 206 22.84 0.42 -34.75
CA GLY A 206 22.92 -0.48 -35.89
C GLY A 206 23.34 0.26 -37.15
N SER A 207 22.88 -0.21 -38.30
CA SER A 207 23.08 0.50 -39.57
C SER A 207 21.88 0.35 -40.50
N HIS A 208 21.78 1.27 -41.45
CA HIS A 208 20.72 1.30 -42.46
C HIS A 208 19.31 1.49 -41.89
N PHE A 209 19.17 2.24 -40.79
CA PHE A 209 17.85 2.65 -40.35
C PHE A 209 17.30 3.76 -41.25
N ALA A 210 16.00 3.65 -41.54
CA ALA A 210 15.27 4.59 -42.37
C ALA A 210 14.15 5.26 -41.58
N PRO A 211 13.80 6.53 -41.87
CA PRO A 211 12.63 7.18 -41.29
C PRO A 211 11.37 6.31 -41.46
N GLY A 212 10.66 6.08 -40.37
CA GLY A 212 9.51 5.14 -40.34
C GLY A 212 9.86 3.71 -39.95
N VAL A 213 11.12 3.43 -39.58
CA VAL A 213 11.51 2.18 -38.93
C VAL A 213 10.63 1.89 -37.72
N THR A 214 10.29 0.62 -37.52
CA THR A 214 9.50 0.13 -36.39
C THR A 214 10.28 -0.91 -35.61
N ILE A 215 10.02 -1.01 -34.31
CA ILE A 215 10.71 -1.90 -33.37
C ILE A 215 9.69 -2.93 -32.88
N ALA A 216 10.12 -4.18 -32.75
CA ALA A 216 9.40 -5.24 -32.05
C ALA A 216 10.32 -5.89 -31.01
N HIS A 217 9.71 -6.47 -29.97
CA HIS A 217 10.41 -7.20 -28.93
C HIS A 217 9.66 -8.48 -28.57
N ARG A 218 10.38 -9.47 -28.04
CA ARG A 218 9.79 -10.70 -27.52
C ARG A 218 10.66 -11.33 -26.43
N VAL A 219 10.10 -12.32 -25.73
CA VAL A 219 10.88 -13.18 -24.84
C VAL A 219 11.84 -14.03 -25.66
N LYS A 220 13.11 -14.07 -25.25
CA LYS A 220 14.15 -14.87 -25.92
C LYS A 220 13.71 -16.33 -26.03
N GLY A 221 13.74 -16.85 -27.25
CA GLY A 221 13.37 -18.24 -27.54
C GLY A 221 11.87 -18.53 -27.56
N ALA A 222 11.01 -17.51 -27.51
CA ALA A 222 9.59 -17.67 -27.78
C ALA A 222 9.38 -18.23 -29.20
N PRO A 223 8.43 -19.15 -29.42
CA PRO A 223 8.20 -19.75 -30.72
C PRO A 223 7.89 -18.66 -31.75
N THR A 224 8.72 -18.60 -32.80
CA THR A 224 8.39 -17.87 -34.01
C THR A 224 7.26 -18.61 -34.71
N ASN A 225 6.02 -18.16 -34.59
CA ASN A 225 4.92 -18.66 -35.43
C ASN A 225 5.08 -18.19 -36.88
N GLY A 226 6.21 -18.52 -37.53
CA GLY A 226 6.54 -18.18 -38.92
C GLY A 226 6.75 -16.68 -39.15
N ALA A 227 8.02 -16.25 -39.26
CA ALA A 227 8.42 -14.86 -39.47
C ALA A 227 7.86 -13.86 -38.40
N PRO A 228 8.43 -12.64 -38.28
CA PRO A 228 7.87 -11.61 -37.41
C PRO A 228 6.61 -11.01 -38.08
N ASP A 229 5.48 -11.69 -37.97
CA ASP A 229 4.24 -11.41 -38.72
C ASP A 229 2.99 -11.32 -37.79
N ALA A 230 2.13 -10.33 -38.08
CA ALA A 230 0.81 -9.93 -37.52
C ALA A 230 0.60 -9.77 -36.00
N SER A 231 1.21 -10.60 -35.15
CA SER A 231 0.94 -10.64 -33.70
C SER A 231 1.85 -9.72 -32.87
N ASN A 232 3.00 -9.31 -33.42
CA ASN A 232 3.93 -8.43 -32.73
C ASN A 232 3.42 -6.98 -32.74
N ILE A 233 3.40 -6.35 -31.58
CA ILE A 233 3.12 -4.92 -31.45
C ILE A 233 4.35 -4.16 -31.96
N TRP A 234 4.29 -3.72 -33.21
CA TRP A 234 5.31 -2.86 -33.81
C TRP A 234 5.16 -1.43 -33.31
N GLN A 235 6.23 -0.86 -32.78
CA GLN A 235 6.23 0.49 -32.21
C GLN A 235 7.20 1.39 -32.96
N GLN A 236 6.82 2.64 -33.19
CA GLN A 236 7.75 3.63 -33.71
C GLN A 236 8.67 4.12 -32.59
N PRO A 237 9.98 4.31 -32.86
CA PRO A 237 10.88 4.92 -31.89
C PRO A 237 10.48 6.38 -31.64
N ASN A 238 10.84 6.89 -30.46
CA ASN A 238 10.74 8.30 -30.11
C ASN A 238 11.76 9.15 -30.89
N ILE A 239 12.97 8.61 -31.10
CA ILE A 239 14.04 9.23 -31.87
C ILE A 239 14.54 8.24 -32.93
N CYS A 240 14.70 8.72 -34.16
CA CYS A 240 15.33 7.97 -35.25
C CYS A 240 16.36 8.89 -35.90
N PHE A 241 17.63 8.56 -35.74
CA PHE A 241 18.74 9.43 -36.13
C PHE A 241 19.91 8.64 -36.70
N GLY A 242 20.00 8.57 -38.03
CA GLY A 242 21.02 7.77 -38.71
C GLY A 242 20.98 6.32 -38.20
N ASP A 243 22.05 5.92 -37.53
CA ASP A 243 22.30 4.57 -37.02
C ASP A 243 21.87 4.39 -35.55
N TYR A 244 21.09 5.34 -35.02
CA TYR A 244 20.64 5.41 -33.63
C TYR A 244 19.11 5.50 -33.55
N LEU A 245 18.48 4.61 -32.78
CA LEU A 245 17.08 4.72 -32.39
C LEU A 245 16.93 4.78 -30.88
N GLU A 246 15.86 5.42 -30.43
CA GLU A 246 15.53 5.53 -29.02
C GLU A 246 14.04 5.26 -28.80
N LEU A 247 13.74 4.47 -27.77
CA LEU A 247 12.38 4.27 -27.29
C LEU A 247 12.33 4.65 -25.80
N ALA A 248 11.36 5.49 -25.42
CA ALA A 248 11.19 5.92 -24.04
C ALA A 248 10.99 4.71 -23.12
N ALA A 249 11.65 4.72 -21.96
CA ALA A 249 11.59 3.66 -20.96
C ALA A 249 11.43 4.24 -19.55
N SER A 250 11.10 3.37 -18.59
CA SER A 250 11.02 3.76 -17.18
C SER A 250 12.41 4.11 -16.64
N THR A 251 12.47 5.14 -15.79
CA THR A 251 13.65 5.56 -15.01
C THR A 251 13.86 4.72 -13.76
N GLU A 252 12.85 3.97 -13.33
CA GLU A 252 12.95 3.15 -12.14
C GLU A 252 13.96 2.00 -12.35
N VAL A 253 14.45 1.43 -11.25
CA VAL A 253 15.40 0.30 -11.29
C VAL A 253 14.82 -0.90 -12.07
N ASP A 254 13.50 -1.06 -12.05
CA ASP A 254 12.76 -2.05 -12.83
C ASP A 254 12.85 -1.83 -14.35
N GLY A 255 13.21 -0.62 -14.79
CA GLY A 255 13.29 -0.19 -16.19
C GLY A 255 14.12 -1.16 -17.03
N PRO A 256 15.44 -1.26 -16.83
CA PRO A 256 16.28 -2.22 -17.55
C PRO A 256 15.94 -3.68 -17.20
N VAL A 257 15.55 -3.96 -15.96
CA VAL A 257 15.26 -5.33 -15.46
C VAL A 257 14.09 -5.97 -16.23
N SER A 258 13.07 -5.18 -16.56
CA SER A 258 11.90 -5.63 -17.32
C SER A 258 12.24 -6.06 -18.75
N TRP A 259 13.37 -5.59 -19.30
CA TRP A 259 13.85 -5.96 -20.64
C TRP A 259 14.88 -7.10 -20.60
N ARG A 260 15.31 -7.55 -19.42
CA ARG A 260 16.21 -8.69 -19.30
C ARG A 260 15.56 -9.93 -19.93
N ARG A 261 16.35 -10.69 -20.68
CA ARG A 261 15.93 -11.88 -21.46
C ARG A 261 14.97 -11.56 -22.63
N MET A 262 14.80 -10.29 -23.00
CA MET A 262 14.12 -9.92 -24.24
C MET A 262 15.11 -9.87 -25.40
N GLU A 263 14.60 -10.15 -26.59
CA GLU A 263 15.28 -9.88 -27.85
C GLU A 263 14.43 -8.92 -28.69
N PHE A 264 15.11 -8.15 -29.55
CA PHE A 264 14.52 -7.07 -30.33
C PHE A 264 14.86 -7.22 -31.80
N CYS A 265 13.99 -6.75 -32.67
CA CYS A 265 14.31 -6.54 -34.08
C CYS A 265 13.72 -5.22 -34.56
N VAL A 266 14.25 -4.72 -35.67
CA VAL A 266 13.73 -3.54 -36.35
C VAL A 266 13.23 -3.90 -37.74
N ARG A 267 12.22 -3.17 -38.20
CA ARG A 267 11.64 -3.32 -39.53
C ARG A 267 11.62 -1.99 -40.26
N SER A 268 12.19 -1.98 -41.46
CA SER A 268 12.18 -0.81 -42.34
C SER A 268 10.77 -0.53 -42.89
N PRO A 269 10.48 0.70 -43.36
CA PRO A 269 9.21 1.04 -44.00
C PRO A 269 8.86 0.13 -45.19
N GLU A 270 9.87 -0.38 -45.89
CA GLU A 270 9.74 -1.27 -47.05
C GLU A 270 9.50 -2.73 -46.64
N GLY A 271 9.52 -3.04 -45.34
CA GLY A 271 9.19 -4.35 -44.79
C GLY A 271 10.38 -5.26 -44.53
N TYR A 272 11.63 -4.82 -44.74
CA TYR A 272 12.81 -5.62 -44.39
C TYR A 272 13.00 -5.66 -42.88
N ILE A 273 13.29 -6.83 -42.32
CA ILE A 273 13.42 -7.03 -40.87
C ILE A 273 14.86 -7.43 -40.54
N SER A 274 15.44 -6.85 -39.49
CA SER A 274 16.75 -7.22 -38.98
C SER A 274 16.75 -8.62 -38.36
N ASP A 275 17.93 -9.15 -38.06
CA ASP A 275 18.02 -10.29 -37.16
C ASP A 275 17.62 -9.87 -35.74
N TRP A 276 17.25 -10.84 -34.90
CA TRP A 276 16.91 -10.58 -33.50
C TRP A 276 18.18 -10.40 -32.67
N VAL A 277 18.19 -9.37 -31.83
CA VAL A 277 19.32 -8.99 -30.99
C VAL A 277 18.89 -9.00 -29.53
N ASP A 278 19.68 -9.67 -28.70
CA ASP A 278 19.46 -9.72 -27.26
C ASP A 278 19.59 -8.33 -26.62
N PHE A 279 18.75 -8.09 -25.61
CA PHE A 279 18.94 -6.95 -24.72
C PHE A 279 20.27 -7.06 -23.97
N SER A 280 21.14 -6.08 -24.16
CA SER A 280 22.47 -6.00 -23.58
C SER A 280 22.53 -4.90 -22.51
N TYR A 281 22.50 -5.28 -21.25
CA TYR A 281 22.66 -4.36 -20.12
C TYR A 281 23.40 -5.09 -19.00
N THR A 282 24.31 -4.39 -18.32
CA THR A 282 25.07 -4.97 -17.21
C THR A 282 24.25 -4.94 -15.94
N PHE A 283 23.92 -6.12 -15.43
CA PHE A 283 23.21 -6.30 -14.17
C PHE A 283 24.16 -6.72 -13.06
N ASP A 284 23.93 -6.19 -11.86
CA ASP A 284 24.52 -6.69 -10.63
C ASP A 284 23.53 -7.71 -10.04
N ASP A 285 23.76 -8.99 -10.34
CA ASP A 285 22.85 -10.07 -9.97
C ASP A 285 22.80 -10.31 -8.46
N GLU A 286 23.91 -10.08 -7.75
CA GLU A 286 23.95 -10.17 -6.28
C GLU A 286 23.08 -9.08 -5.65
N LYS A 287 23.22 -7.84 -6.12
CA LYS A 287 22.38 -6.73 -5.66
C LYS A 287 20.91 -6.93 -6.01
N LEU A 288 20.61 -7.37 -7.23
CA LEU A 288 19.23 -7.66 -7.64
C LEU A 288 18.60 -8.75 -6.76
N HIS A 289 19.35 -9.81 -6.46
CA HIS A 289 18.86 -10.87 -5.59
C HIS A 289 18.59 -10.36 -4.17
N ALA A 290 19.50 -9.56 -3.61
CA ALA A 290 19.32 -8.94 -2.30
C ALA A 290 18.11 -7.99 -2.27
N ASP A 291 17.94 -7.15 -3.31
CA ASP A 291 16.79 -6.25 -3.43
C ASP A 291 15.47 -7.01 -3.55
N MET A 292 15.44 -8.09 -4.33
CA MET A 292 14.27 -8.97 -4.45
C MET A 292 13.87 -9.55 -3.09
N GLN A 293 14.80 -10.13 -2.34
CA GLN A 293 14.53 -10.70 -1.01
C GLN A 293 14.01 -9.64 -0.04
N ARG A 294 14.66 -8.47 -0.01
CA ARG A 294 14.25 -7.34 0.84
C ARG A 294 12.85 -6.84 0.49
N LEU A 295 12.56 -6.63 -0.80
CA LEU A 295 11.25 -6.15 -1.27
C LEU A 295 10.14 -7.16 -0.97
N CYS A 296 10.41 -8.46 -1.15
CA CYS A 296 9.48 -9.51 -0.77
C CYS A 296 9.18 -9.50 0.72
N SER A 297 10.22 -9.47 1.55
CA SER A 297 10.07 -9.46 3.02
C SER A 297 9.28 -8.24 3.50
N VAL A 298 9.59 -7.04 3.00
CA VAL A 298 8.83 -5.82 3.32
C VAL A 298 7.36 -5.97 2.90
N GLY A 299 7.11 -6.48 1.69
CA GLY A 299 5.76 -6.69 1.18
C GLY A 299 4.96 -7.70 1.99
N GLU A 300 5.57 -8.81 2.40
CA GLU A 300 4.93 -9.83 3.24
C GLU A 300 4.61 -9.29 4.64
N THR A 301 5.51 -8.51 5.25
CA THR A 301 5.23 -7.84 6.53
C THR A 301 4.02 -6.91 6.40
N LEU A 302 4.01 -6.02 5.40
CA LEU A 302 2.87 -5.11 5.16
C LEU A 302 1.55 -5.88 4.94
N LEU A 303 1.61 -7.00 4.22
CA LEU A 303 0.42 -7.82 3.98
C LEU A 303 -0.08 -8.49 5.27
N ASN A 304 0.81 -8.98 6.12
CA ASN A 304 0.48 -9.57 7.42
C ASN A 304 -0.09 -8.54 8.39
N ASP A 305 0.35 -7.28 8.30
CA ASP A 305 -0.14 -6.16 9.09
C ASP A 305 -1.48 -5.60 8.58
N GLY A 306 -2.09 -6.22 7.56
CA GLY A 306 -3.35 -5.79 6.96
C GLY A 306 -3.22 -4.55 6.05
N GLN A 307 -2.01 -4.14 5.69
CA GLN A 307 -1.74 -3.00 4.82
C GLN A 307 -1.56 -3.45 3.36
N ALA A 308 -2.54 -4.18 2.82
CA ALA A 308 -2.43 -4.82 1.51
C ALA A 308 -2.12 -3.82 0.37
N ALA A 309 -2.74 -2.64 0.39
CA ALA A 309 -2.50 -1.60 -0.61
C ALA A 309 -1.03 -1.12 -0.64
N ALA A 310 -0.39 -1.01 0.52
CA ALA A 310 1.02 -0.63 0.62
C ALA A 310 1.95 -1.79 0.20
N ALA A 311 1.52 -3.04 0.39
CA ALA A 311 2.28 -4.24 0.01
C ALA A 311 2.37 -4.47 -1.51
N VAL A 312 1.40 -3.97 -2.30
CA VAL A 312 1.32 -4.25 -3.75
C VAL A 312 2.60 -3.89 -4.49
N GLU A 313 3.13 -2.68 -4.28
CA GLU A 313 4.26 -2.19 -5.08
C GLU A 313 5.58 -2.90 -4.76
N PRO A 314 6.00 -3.07 -3.48
CA PRO A 314 7.17 -3.89 -3.14
C PRO A 314 7.10 -5.31 -3.72
N LEU A 315 5.94 -5.97 -3.61
CA LEU A 315 5.74 -7.33 -4.12
C LEU A 315 5.77 -7.40 -5.65
N ARG A 316 5.21 -6.40 -6.33
CA ARG A 316 5.28 -6.26 -7.80
C ARG A 316 6.73 -6.19 -8.27
N ARG A 317 7.55 -5.36 -7.62
CA ARG A 317 8.98 -5.21 -7.93
C ARG A 317 9.75 -6.50 -7.69
N SER A 318 9.51 -7.14 -6.55
CA SER A 318 10.10 -8.44 -6.23
C SER A 318 9.77 -9.49 -7.29
N TRP A 319 8.53 -9.54 -7.77
CA TRP A 319 8.11 -10.43 -8.85
C TRP A 319 8.78 -10.14 -10.20
N ILE A 320 8.94 -8.85 -10.55
CA ILE A 320 9.66 -8.47 -11.78
C ILE A 320 11.13 -8.88 -11.72
N ILE A 321 11.78 -8.68 -10.57
CA ILE A 321 13.17 -9.08 -10.38
C ILE A 321 13.32 -10.60 -10.39
N SER A 322 12.40 -11.34 -9.77
CA SER A 322 12.45 -12.82 -9.78
C SER A 322 12.34 -13.37 -11.21
N ARG A 323 11.47 -12.78 -12.05
CA ARG A 323 11.40 -13.09 -13.48
C ARG A 323 12.73 -12.86 -14.18
N ALA A 324 13.39 -11.73 -13.90
CA ALA A 324 14.63 -11.35 -14.54
C ALA A 324 15.79 -12.29 -14.17
N LEU A 325 15.90 -12.65 -12.88
CA LEU A 325 16.93 -13.56 -12.36
C LEU A 325 16.69 -15.00 -12.81
N PHE A 326 15.51 -15.55 -12.52
CA PHE A 326 15.25 -17.00 -12.64
C PHE A 326 14.54 -17.41 -13.93
N GLY A 327 13.90 -16.47 -14.63
CA GLY A 327 13.13 -16.73 -15.84
C GLY A 327 11.67 -17.07 -15.57
N TRP A 328 10.90 -17.10 -16.67
CA TRP A 328 9.47 -17.37 -16.66
C TRP A 328 9.15 -18.78 -16.15
N GLY A 329 8.15 -18.89 -15.28
CA GLY A 329 7.64 -20.18 -14.80
C GLY A 329 8.56 -20.94 -13.84
N SER A 330 9.69 -20.36 -13.43
CA SER A 330 10.50 -20.90 -12.33
C SER A 330 9.72 -20.87 -11.01
N ASP A 331 10.06 -21.75 -10.07
CA ASP A 331 9.38 -21.83 -8.77
C ASP A 331 9.42 -20.49 -8.01
N GLU A 332 10.57 -19.81 -8.04
CA GLU A 332 10.71 -18.48 -7.45
C GLU A 332 9.82 -17.44 -8.14
N TYR A 333 9.76 -17.44 -9.48
CA TYR A 333 8.86 -16.55 -10.23
C TYR A 333 7.39 -16.77 -9.83
N VAL A 334 6.93 -18.02 -9.83
CA VAL A 334 5.54 -18.39 -9.52
C VAL A 334 5.20 -18.02 -8.08
N ARG A 335 6.13 -18.26 -7.13
CA ARG A 335 5.96 -17.89 -5.73
C ARG A 335 5.78 -16.37 -5.55
N HIS A 336 6.68 -15.57 -6.10
CA HIS A 336 6.57 -14.11 -6.00
C HIS A 336 5.31 -13.57 -6.71
N GLU A 337 4.92 -14.17 -7.84
CA GLU A 337 3.67 -13.82 -8.53
C GLU A 337 2.45 -14.08 -7.64
N ALA A 338 2.40 -15.23 -6.96
CA ALA A 338 1.28 -15.60 -6.10
C ALA A 338 1.13 -14.63 -4.91
N ILE A 339 2.23 -14.25 -4.26
CA ILE A 339 2.21 -13.31 -3.13
C ILE A 339 1.75 -11.93 -3.58
N TRP A 340 2.27 -11.44 -4.72
CA TRP A 340 1.84 -10.17 -5.30
C TRP A 340 0.35 -10.17 -5.68
N LYS A 341 -0.14 -11.22 -6.35
CA LYS A 341 -1.57 -11.36 -6.70
C LYS A 341 -2.46 -11.36 -5.45
N ARG A 342 -2.05 -12.08 -4.40
CA ARG A 342 -2.76 -12.06 -3.11
C ARG A 342 -2.85 -10.64 -2.53
N ALA A 343 -1.75 -9.88 -2.55
CA ALA A 343 -1.78 -8.49 -2.09
C ALA A 343 -2.67 -7.60 -2.95
N LEU A 344 -2.65 -7.78 -4.28
CA LEU A 344 -3.51 -7.04 -5.21
C LEU A 344 -4.99 -7.33 -4.97
N GLU A 345 -5.37 -8.59 -4.77
CA GLU A 345 -6.73 -9.01 -4.46
C GLU A 345 -7.19 -8.44 -3.11
N GLN A 346 -6.38 -8.58 -2.06
CA GLN A 346 -6.71 -8.03 -0.75
C GLN A 346 -6.84 -6.51 -0.78
N ALA A 347 -5.93 -5.80 -1.46
CA ALA A 347 -5.99 -4.36 -1.60
C ALA A 347 -7.23 -3.88 -2.38
N ALA A 348 -7.68 -4.67 -3.36
CA ALA A 348 -8.91 -4.38 -4.09
C ALA A 348 -10.14 -4.63 -3.22
N LEU A 349 -10.14 -5.71 -2.44
CA LEU A 349 -11.17 -5.97 -1.45
C LEU A 349 -11.24 -4.88 -0.38
N ASP A 350 -10.13 -4.38 0.14
CA ASP A 350 -10.12 -3.35 1.20
C ASP A 350 -10.71 -2.01 0.76
N LYS A 351 -10.85 -1.77 -0.55
CA LYS A 351 -11.54 -0.59 -1.10
C LYS A 351 -13.06 -0.73 -1.11
N LEU A 352 -13.59 -1.95 -0.99
CA LEU A 352 -15.01 -2.25 -1.06
C LEU A 352 -15.63 -2.21 0.34
N ARG A 353 -16.81 -1.57 0.47
CA ARG A 353 -17.47 -1.35 1.76
C ARG A 353 -18.07 -2.62 2.36
N PHE A 354 -18.53 -3.52 1.49
CA PHE A 354 -19.27 -4.73 1.88
C PHE A 354 -18.52 -6.02 1.51
N ARG A 355 -18.81 -7.09 2.27
CA ARG A 355 -18.26 -8.44 2.09
C ARG A 355 -19.33 -9.41 1.61
N GLU A 356 -18.91 -10.57 1.12
CA GLU A 356 -19.83 -11.65 0.77
C GLU A 356 -20.70 -12.03 1.98
N GLY A 357 -21.96 -12.35 1.73
CA GLY A 357 -22.94 -12.70 2.76
C GLY A 357 -23.73 -11.52 3.34
N VAL A 358 -23.30 -10.27 3.12
CA VAL A 358 -24.02 -9.06 3.55
C VAL A 358 -25.29 -8.88 2.71
N ASP A 359 -26.40 -8.50 3.35
CA ASP A 359 -27.63 -8.13 2.67
C ASP A 359 -27.57 -6.66 2.26
N LEU A 360 -27.67 -6.42 0.95
CA LEU A 360 -27.58 -5.10 0.34
C LEU A 360 -28.87 -4.74 -0.38
N ARG A 361 -29.18 -3.44 -0.38
CA ARG A 361 -30.22 -2.82 -1.21
C ARG A 361 -29.56 -1.97 -2.28
N VAL A 362 -30.00 -2.12 -3.53
CA VAL A 362 -29.61 -1.25 -4.63
C VAL A 362 -30.41 0.05 -4.52
N VAL A 363 -29.71 1.18 -4.39
CA VAL A 363 -30.30 2.52 -4.19
C VAL A 363 -30.21 3.41 -5.42
N ALA A 364 -29.50 2.98 -6.48
CA ALA A 364 -29.42 3.72 -7.73
C ALA A 364 -29.19 2.80 -8.94
N GLY A 365 -29.79 3.16 -10.08
CA GLY A 365 -29.57 2.48 -11.36
C GLY A 365 -30.69 1.53 -11.78
N PRO A 366 -30.46 0.66 -12.79
CA PRO A 366 -31.52 -0.16 -13.40
C PRO A 366 -32.21 -1.15 -12.46
N HIS A 367 -31.60 -1.45 -11.32
CA HIS A 367 -32.09 -2.39 -10.33
C HIS A 367 -32.44 -1.73 -8.99
N GLU A 368 -32.60 -0.41 -8.97
CA GLU A 368 -32.99 0.37 -7.80
C GLU A 368 -34.23 -0.20 -7.11
N GLY A 369 -34.19 -0.27 -5.78
CA GLY A 369 -35.24 -0.83 -4.93
C GLY A 369 -35.15 -2.35 -4.73
N LYS A 370 -34.33 -3.07 -5.51
CA LYS A 370 -34.09 -4.49 -5.29
C LYS A 370 -33.09 -4.70 -4.15
N SER A 371 -33.27 -5.78 -3.40
CA SER A 371 -32.43 -6.15 -2.26
C SER A 371 -32.12 -7.63 -2.25
N GLY A 372 -30.98 -8.00 -1.69
CA GLY A 372 -30.58 -9.39 -1.62
C GLY A 372 -29.22 -9.59 -0.97
N LYS A 373 -28.78 -10.84 -0.90
CA LYS A 373 -27.50 -11.19 -0.29
C LYS A 373 -26.37 -11.12 -1.31
N VAL A 374 -25.23 -10.56 -0.94
CA VAL A 374 -24.00 -10.61 -1.77
C VAL A 374 -23.52 -12.05 -1.83
N ILE A 375 -23.55 -12.65 -3.02
CA ILE A 375 -23.12 -14.05 -3.24
C ILE A 375 -21.73 -14.15 -3.84
N ARG A 376 -21.23 -13.06 -4.44
CA ARG A 376 -19.88 -12.98 -5.00
C ARG A 376 -19.39 -11.56 -5.09
N ILE A 377 -18.08 -11.36 -4.92
CA ILE A 377 -17.39 -10.09 -5.18
C ILE A 377 -16.44 -10.23 -6.36
N PHE A 378 -16.41 -9.20 -7.21
CA PHE A 378 -15.47 -9.02 -8.33
C PHE A 378 -14.58 -7.79 -8.05
N PRO A 379 -13.44 -7.95 -7.34
CA PRO A 379 -12.66 -6.83 -6.80
C PRO A 379 -12.08 -5.88 -7.85
N HIS A 380 -11.93 -6.35 -9.10
CA HIS A 380 -11.38 -5.58 -10.21
C HIS A 380 -12.44 -5.13 -11.22
N HIS A 381 -13.73 -5.25 -10.88
CA HIS A 381 -14.83 -4.85 -11.73
C HIS A 381 -15.56 -3.63 -11.15
N PHE A 382 -15.99 -2.69 -12.01
CA PHE A 382 -16.72 -1.50 -11.56
C PHE A 382 -18.02 -1.88 -10.82
N HIS A 383 -18.76 -2.85 -11.38
CA HIS A 383 -19.90 -3.48 -10.71
C HIS A 383 -19.39 -4.64 -9.86
N ALA A 384 -18.85 -4.33 -8.67
CA ALA A 384 -18.12 -5.28 -7.85
C ALA A 384 -19.01 -6.33 -7.16
N TYR A 385 -20.28 -6.04 -6.90
CA TYR A 385 -21.17 -6.91 -6.13
C TYR A 385 -22.09 -7.72 -7.02
N LEU A 386 -22.14 -9.04 -6.82
CA LEU A 386 -23.21 -9.90 -7.31
C LEU A 386 -24.18 -10.20 -6.17
N ILE A 387 -25.42 -9.76 -6.32
CA ILE A 387 -26.47 -9.79 -5.29
C ILE A 387 -27.56 -10.75 -5.74
N SER A 388 -27.91 -11.71 -4.89
CA SER A 388 -29.04 -12.62 -5.11
C SER A 388 -30.32 -12.02 -4.55
N ALA A 389 -31.20 -11.56 -5.43
CA ALA A 389 -32.48 -10.93 -5.11
C ALA A 389 -33.63 -11.86 -5.51
N GLY A 390 -33.95 -12.85 -4.66
CA GLY A 390 -34.96 -13.85 -4.96
C GLY A 390 -34.49 -14.81 -6.05
N SER A 391 -35.15 -14.81 -7.22
CA SER A 391 -34.80 -15.66 -8.36
C SER A 391 -33.84 -14.98 -9.36
N GLU A 392 -33.43 -13.74 -9.11
CA GLU A 392 -32.58 -12.96 -10.01
C GLU A 392 -31.21 -12.67 -9.38
N GLU A 393 -30.18 -12.64 -10.21
CA GLU A 393 -28.84 -12.16 -9.85
C GLU A 393 -28.63 -10.77 -10.43
N ILE A 394 -28.20 -9.85 -9.59
CA ILE A 394 -28.03 -8.44 -9.93
C ILE A 394 -26.57 -8.07 -9.70
N GLN A 395 -25.96 -7.41 -10.68
CA GLN A 395 -24.63 -6.85 -10.52
C GLN A 395 -24.72 -5.34 -10.23
N ALA A 396 -24.05 -4.88 -9.19
CA ALA A 396 -24.07 -3.48 -8.76
C ALA A 396 -22.67 -2.96 -8.41
N ALA A 397 -22.44 -1.67 -8.65
CA ALA A 397 -21.24 -0.96 -8.22
C ALA A 397 -21.29 -0.64 -6.73
N ASP A 398 -20.12 -0.36 -6.14
CA ASP A 398 -20.05 -0.05 -4.71
C ASP A 398 -20.91 1.18 -4.37
N GLU A 399 -20.87 2.24 -5.16
CA GLU A 399 -21.67 3.46 -4.95
C GLU A 399 -23.19 3.27 -5.08
N GLN A 400 -23.65 2.17 -5.66
CA GLN A 400 -25.07 1.92 -5.96
C GLN A 400 -25.80 1.16 -4.84
N VAL A 401 -25.12 0.80 -3.76
CA VAL A 401 -25.66 -0.11 -2.75
C VAL A 401 -25.52 0.41 -1.32
N GLU A 402 -26.45 -0.01 -0.47
CA GLU A 402 -26.44 0.22 0.97
C GLU A 402 -26.69 -1.09 1.73
N ALA A 403 -26.11 -1.22 2.93
CA ALA A 403 -26.43 -2.34 3.82
C ALA A 403 -27.84 -2.20 4.40
N ILE A 404 -28.48 -3.34 4.62
CA ILE A 404 -29.83 -3.48 5.20
C ILE A 404 -29.72 -3.79 6.69
#